data_AF-A0A2G8S9J3-F1
#
_entry.id   AF-A0A2G8S9J3-F1
#
_cell.length_a   1.000
_cell.length_b   1.000
_cell.length_c   1.000
_cell.angle_alpha   90.00
_cell.angle_beta   90.00
_cell.angle_gamma   90.00
#
_symmetry.space_group_name_H-M   'P 1'
#
loop_
_entity.id
_entity.type
_entity.pdbx_description
1 polymer ?
#
loop_
_entity_poly.entity_id
_entity_poly.type
_entity_poly.pdbx_seq_one_letter_code
_entity_poly.pdbx_strand_id
1 'polypeptide(L)' 'MQKLNVPRACSGRFFASNMLKAVLAHILLRYDLKFAGDGARPPNAYVSLAVVPARNGRVLFKKREV' A
#
# COMPACT_ATOMS: atom_id res chain seq x y z
N MET A 1 20.45 -1.67 -33.46
CA MET A 1 20.29 -2.74 -32.45
C MET A 1 19.85 -2.11 -31.13
N GLN A 2 18.54 -2.15 -30.86
CA GLN A 2 17.87 -1.54 -29.72
C GLN A 2 18.23 -2.28 -28.44
N LYS A 3 19.13 -1.73 -27.61
CA LYS A 3 19.36 -2.22 -26.24
C LYS A 3 18.16 -1.83 -25.39
N LEU A 4 17.14 -2.68 -25.34
CA LEU A 4 16.05 -2.53 -24.40
C LEU A 4 16.62 -2.81 -22.99
N ASN A 5 16.68 -1.75 -22.19
CA ASN A 5 17.20 -1.70 -20.83
C ASN A 5 16.45 -2.69 -19.93
N VAL A 6 17.10 -3.80 -19.56
CA VAL A 6 16.54 -4.79 -18.63
C VAL A 6 16.29 -4.10 -17.27
N PRO A 7 15.10 -4.20 -16.66
CA PRO A 7 14.89 -3.63 -15.34
C PRO A 7 15.80 -4.35 -14.34
N ARG A 8 16.73 -3.62 -13.72
CA ARG A 8 17.45 -4.12 -12.55
C ARG A 8 16.41 -4.40 -11.47
N ALA A 9 16.19 -5.67 -11.17
CA ALA A 9 15.25 -6.06 -10.12
C ALA A 9 15.70 -5.49 -8.77
N CYS A 10 14.74 -5.01 -7.98
CA CYS A 10 15.03 -4.61 -6.60
C CYS A 10 15.46 -5.86 -5.81
N SER A 11 16.67 -5.84 -5.24
CA SER A 11 17.19 -6.92 -4.39
C SER A 11 16.27 -7.18 -3.20
N GLY A 12 15.64 -6.13 -2.67
CA GLY A 12 14.71 -6.18 -1.54
C GLY A 12 13.31 -6.72 -1.84
N ARG A 13 12.99 -7.16 -3.07
CA ARG A 13 11.61 -7.54 -3.44
C ARG A 13 10.99 -8.61 -2.54
N PHE A 14 11.78 -9.59 -2.11
CA PHE A 14 11.30 -10.68 -1.25
C PHE A 14 11.05 -10.21 0.17
N PHE A 15 12.00 -9.44 0.71
CA PHE A 15 11.86 -8.85 2.03
C PHE A 15 10.66 -7.90 2.12
N ALA A 16 10.53 -6.98 1.15
CA ALA A 16 9.39 -6.06 1.08
C ALA A 16 8.06 -6.81 0.95
N SER A 17 7.98 -7.82 0.08
CA SER A 17 6.77 -8.64 -0.09
C SER A 17 6.37 -9.34 1.22
N ASN A 18 7.35 -9.93 1.92
CA ASN A 18 7.07 -10.66 3.16
C ASN A 18 6.66 -9.72 4.30
N MET A 19 7.32 -8.57 4.44
CA MET A 19 6.95 -7.56 5.43
C MET A 19 5.55 -6.99 5.17
N LEU A 20 5.23 -6.63 3.93
CA LEU A 20 3.92 -6.09 3.58
C LEU A 20 2.80 -7.09 3.87
N LYS A 21 3.02 -8.38 3.57
CA LYS A 21 2.07 -9.45 3.90
C LYS A 21 1.89 -9.61 5.42
N ALA A 22 2.98 -9.60 6.19
CA ALA A 22 2.91 -9.72 7.64
C ALA A 22 2.15 -8.56 8.29
N VAL A 23 2.45 -7.32 7.88
CA VAL A 23 1.73 -6.12 8.34
C VAL A 23 0.26 -6.17 7.95
N LEU A 24 -0.05 -6.53 6.69
CA LEU A 24 -1.43 -6.62 6.22
C LEU A 24 -2.22 -7.71 6.95
N ALA A 25 -1.63 -8.87 7.19
CA ALA A 25 -2.25 -9.94 7.95
C ALA A 25 -2.59 -9.49 9.38
N HIS A 26 -1.68 -8.77 10.05
CA HIS A 26 -1.95 -8.21 11.38
C HIS A 26 -3.14 -7.25 11.36
N ILE A 27 -3.20 -6.37 10.36
CA ILE A 27 -4.29 -5.42 10.21
C ILE A 27 -5.62 -6.15 9.99
N LEU A 28 -5.68 -7.09 9.03
CA LEU A 28 -6.89 -7.82 8.67
C LEU A 28 -7.45 -8.69 9.79
N LEU A 29 -6.59 -9.26 10.64
CA LEU A 29 -7.01 -10.13 11.74
C LEU A 29 -7.50 -9.33 12.94
N ARG A 30 -6.98 -8.12 13.17
CA ARG A 30 -7.21 -7.36 14.42
C ARG A 30 -8.03 -6.09 14.24
N TYR A 31 -8.26 -5.63 13.02
CA TYR A 31 -8.92 -4.36 12.77
C TYR A 31 -9.94 -4.45 11.63
N ASP A 32 -11.02 -3.69 11.79
CA ASP A 32 -11.92 -3.32 10.71
C ASP A 32 -11.47 -1.98 10.11
N LEU A 33 -11.49 -1.91 8.78
CA LEU A 33 -11.08 -0.75 8.01
C LEU A 33 -12.25 -0.14 7.25
N LYS A 34 -12.31 1.19 7.24
CA LYS A 34 -13.23 1.93 6.37
C LYS A 34 -12.55 3.21 5.88
N PHE A 35 -12.77 3.57 4.61
CA PHE A 35 -12.38 4.91 4.14
C PHE A 35 -13.34 5.97 4.72
N ALA A 36 -12.79 7.08 5.20
CA ALA A 36 -13.60 8.19 5.68
C ALA A 36 -14.34 8.89 4.50
N GLY A 37 -15.42 9.61 4.82
CA GLY A 37 -16.25 10.27 3.80
C GLY A 37 -17.09 9.26 3.01
N ASP A 38 -17.09 9.38 1.68
CA ASP A 38 -17.94 8.60 0.76
C ASP A 38 -17.48 7.16 0.56
N GLY A 39 -16.45 6.71 1.28
CA GLY A 39 -15.94 5.33 1.21
C GLY A 39 -15.15 5.02 -0.07
N ALA A 40 -15.05 5.96 -1.01
CA ALA A 40 -14.31 5.79 -2.26
C ALA A 40 -12.79 5.86 -2.03
N ARG A 41 -12.04 5.03 -2.76
CA ARG A 41 -10.58 5.12 -2.80
C ARG A 41 -10.16 6.41 -3.50
N PRO A 42 -9.34 7.28 -2.88
CA PRO A 42 -8.83 8.47 -3.53
C PRO A 42 -8.02 8.12 -4.79
N PRO A 43 -7.99 9.02 -5.80
CA PRO A 43 -7.15 8.85 -6.97
C PRO A 43 -5.67 8.78 -6.59
N ASN A 44 -4.86 8.14 -7.44
CA ASN A 44 -3.42 8.04 -7.24
C ASN A 44 -2.79 9.43 -7.17
N ALA A 45 -1.98 9.68 -6.14
CA ALA A 45 -1.10 10.84 -6.08
C ALA A 45 0.30 10.45 -6.55
N TYR A 46 0.96 11.34 -7.27
CA TYR A 46 2.29 11.11 -7.82
C TYR A 46 3.26 12.13 -7.26
N VAL A 47 4.43 11.66 -6.83
CA VAL A 47 5.56 12.49 -6.45
C VAL A 47 6.77 12.00 -7.23
N SER A 48 7.17 12.76 -8.25
CA SER A 48 8.19 12.35 -9.22
C SER A 48 7.84 10.98 -9.82
N LEU A 49 8.69 9.96 -9.64
CA LEU A 49 8.50 8.60 -10.14
C LEU A 49 7.69 7.69 -9.19
N ALA A 50 7.26 8.20 -8.03
CA ALA A 50 6.58 7.40 -7.01
C ALA A 50 5.07 7.64 -6.99
N VAL A 51 4.30 6.56 -6.88
CA VAL A 51 2.87 6.62 -6.51
C VAL A 51 2.79 6.66 -4.98
N VAL A 52 2.18 7.71 -4.45
CA VAL A 52 2.04 7.93 -3.00
C VAL A 52 0.57 7.95 -2.59
N PRO A 53 0.26 7.67 -1.32
CA PRO A 53 -1.10 7.82 -0.80
C PRO A 53 -1.59 9.26 -0.94
N ALA A 54 -2.90 9.44 -1.15
CA ALA A 54 -3.51 10.76 -1.17
C ALA A 54 -3.33 11.45 0.19
N ARG A 55 -2.78 12.68 0.19
CA ARG A 55 -2.44 13.42 1.41
C ARG A 55 -3.62 13.72 2.34
N ASN A 56 -4.82 13.77 1.78
CA ASN A 56 -6.07 14.03 2.52
C ASN A 56 -6.90 12.75 2.73
N GLY A 57 -6.41 11.60 2.27
CA GLY A 57 -7.08 10.32 2.46
C GLY A 57 -7.01 9.90 3.92
N ARG A 58 -8.17 9.62 4.52
CA ARG A 58 -8.27 9.12 5.90
C ARG A 58 -8.84 7.72 5.91
N VAL A 59 -8.19 6.84 6.68
CA VAL A 59 -8.66 5.46 6.93
C VAL A 59 -9.02 5.37 8.40
N LEU A 60 -10.23 4.89 8.66
CA LEU A 60 -10.74 4.65 10.00
C LEU A 60 -10.39 3.22 10.40
N PHE A 61 -9.80 3.06 11.58
CA PHE A 61 -9.44 1.77 12.17
C PHE A 61 -10.31 1.52 13.40
N LYS A 62 -11.02 0.39 13.43
CA LYS A 62 -11.68 -0.11 14.63
C LYS A 62 -11.02 -1.41 15.04
N LYS A 63 -10.55 -1.50 16.29
CA LYS A 63 -10.02 -2.75 16.83
C LYS A 63 -11.15 -3.77 16.96
N ARG A 64 -10.93 -5.00 16.52
CA ARG A 64 -11.85 -6.11 16.72
C ARG A 64 -11.72 -6.62 18.15
N GLU A 65 -12.86 -6.80 18.80
CA GLU A 65 -12.94 -7.59 20.03
C GLU A 65 -12.97 -9.05 19.57
N VAL A 66 -12.05 -9.85 20.10
CA VAL A 66 -11.95 -11.29 19.82
C VAL A 66 -12.90 -12.03 20.74
#